data_AF-A0A380GN71-F1
#
_entry.id   AF-A0A380GN71-F1
#
_cell.length_a   1.000
_cell.length_b   1.000
_cell.length_c   1.000
_cell.angle_alpha   90.00
_cell.angle_beta   90.00
_cell.angle_gamma   90.00
#
_symmetry.space_group_name_H-M   'P 1'
#
loop_
_entity.id
_entity.type
_entity.pdbx_description
1 polymer ?
#
loop_
_entity_poly.entity_id
_entity_poly.type
_entity_poly.pdbx_seq_one_letter_code
_entity_poly.pdbx_strand_id
1 'polypeptide(L)'
;MQWGEKMKKIIISLVLIVLLVALVLSIKSLYETKQINYQSVNQPSQNNETKNKHNSQYPSPQIDVLSQVFSENFMNRDVRNQYMHISKGMSKSKVERYYGNSEEHLKINNLKTQKYGNIAIYYQNDKVQRFFVIPNNVYIQAFTQVHGNRDKNYNNGTMIYDDNPFNQFSVKVYFDPNGQIKAIENVNQVSLSY
;
A
#
# COMPACT_ATOMS: atom_id res chain seq x y z
N MET A 1 57.47 8.23 -15.26
CA MET A 1 56.00 8.41 -15.43
C MET A 1 55.32 8.46 -14.06
N GLN A 2 55.29 9.61 -13.37
CA GLN A 2 54.54 9.77 -12.10
C GLN A 2 53.37 10.77 -12.20
N TRP A 3 53.26 11.50 -13.32
CA TRP A 3 52.23 12.50 -13.53
C TRP A 3 50.86 11.91 -13.90
N GLY A 4 50.83 10.76 -14.60
CA GLY A 4 49.57 10.10 -14.98
C GLY A 4 48.80 9.51 -13.81
N GLU A 5 49.49 8.90 -12.84
CA GLU A 5 48.89 8.31 -11.64
C GLU A 5 48.28 9.37 -10.71
N LYS A 6 48.99 10.49 -10.50
CA LYS A 6 48.50 11.60 -9.67
C LYS A 6 47.29 12.29 -10.32
N MET A 7 47.34 12.52 -11.63
CA MET A 7 46.22 13.10 -12.38
C MET A 7 44.98 12.20 -12.36
N LYS A 8 45.14 10.87 -12.50
CA LYS A 8 44.02 9.92 -12.39
C LYS A 8 43.35 9.95 -11.02
N LYS A 9 44.13 10.01 -9.93
CA LYS A 9 43.59 10.11 -8.56
C LYS A 9 42.84 11.42 -8.33
N ILE A 10 43.32 12.53 -8.89
CA ILE A 10 42.64 13.83 -8.83
C ILE A 10 41.30 13.78 -9.60
N ILE A 11 41.29 13.19 -10.80
CA ILE A 11 40.07 13.07 -11.61
C ILE A 11 39.03 12.18 -10.92
N ILE A 12 39.44 11.01 -10.39
CA ILE A 12 38.53 10.11 -9.65
C ILE A 12 37.95 10.79 -8.41
N SER A 13 38.78 11.55 -7.67
CA SER A 13 38.32 12.30 -6.50
C SER A 13 37.31 13.38 -6.86
N LEU A 14 37.49 14.08 -7.99
CA LEU A 14 36.54 15.10 -8.46
C LEU A 14 35.20 14.50 -8.87
N VAL A 15 35.22 13.34 -9.54
CA VAL A 15 33.98 12.61 -9.92
C VAL A 15 33.20 12.17 -8.69
N LEU A 16 33.88 11.67 -7.65
CA LEU A 16 33.24 11.27 -6.39
C LEU A 16 32.61 12.46 -5.65
N ILE A 17 33.26 13.63 -5.65
CA ILE A 17 32.72 14.84 -5.03
C ILE A 17 31.47 15.33 -5.79
N VAL A 18 31.49 15.30 -7.13
CA VAL A 18 30.32 15.64 -7.94
C VAL A 18 29.16 14.68 -7.69
N LEU A 19 29.43 13.37 -7.55
CA LEU A 19 28.41 12.37 -7.20
C LEU A 19 27.81 12.62 -5.81
N LEU A 20 28.63 12.98 -4.82
CA LEU A 20 28.15 13.29 -3.46
C LEU A 20 27.30 14.57 -3.43
N VAL A 21 27.68 15.61 -4.19
CA VAL A 21 26.88 16.84 -4.30
C VAL A 21 25.54 16.56 -5.02
N ALA A 22 25.54 15.74 -6.07
CA ALA A 22 24.31 15.31 -6.74
C ALA A 22 23.37 14.52 -5.81
N LEU A 23 23.93 13.67 -4.94
CA LEU A 23 23.18 12.90 -3.95
C LEU A 23 22.53 13.81 -2.88
N VAL A 24 23.23 14.86 -2.44
CA VAL A 24 22.68 15.82 -1.46
C VAL A 24 21.61 16.72 -2.10
N LEU A 25 21.76 17.08 -3.38
CA LEU A 25 20.76 17.86 -4.11
C LEU A 25 19.49 17.04 -4.44
N SER A 26 19.61 15.74 -4.73
CA SER A 26 18.43 14.87 -4.92
C SER A 26 17.62 14.70 -3.63
N ILE A 27 18.29 14.65 -2.47
CA ILE A 27 17.62 14.64 -1.16
C ILE A 27 16.89 15.97 -0.93
N LYS A 28 17.49 17.14 -1.21
CA LYS A 28 16.80 18.44 -1.08
C LYS A 28 15.59 18.60 -2.02
N SER A 29 15.68 18.09 -3.25
CA SER A 29 14.54 18.06 -4.20
C SER A 29 13.36 17.24 -3.69
N LEU A 30 13.59 16.26 -2.80
CA LEU A 30 12.54 15.45 -2.19
C LEU A 30 11.94 16.12 -0.94
N TYR A 31 12.68 17.00 -0.26
CA TYR A 31 12.19 17.70 0.94
C TYR A 31 11.41 19.00 0.63
N GLU A 32 11.59 19.61 -0.55
CA GLU A 32 10.86 20.82 -0.94
C GLU A 32 9.70 20.60 -1.93
N THR A 33 9.16 19.38 -2.02
CA THR A 33 7.81 19.17 -2.55
C THR A 33 6.84 18.86 -1.42
N LYS A 34 6.41 19.96 -0.79
CA LYS A 34 5.06 20.28 -0.33
C LYS A 34 4.26 19.18 0.38
N GLN A 35 3.83 19.55 1.60
CA GLN A 35 2.65 19.07 2.30
C GLN A 35 1.53 18.64 1.33
N ILE A 36 1.40 17.33 1.13
CA ILE A 36 0.37 16.77 0.26
C ILE A 36 -0.93 16.73 1.08
N ASN A 37 -1.69 17.82 1.00
CA ASN A 37 -3.15 17.71 1.06
C ASN A 37 -3.55 16.72 -0.03
N TYR A 38 -4.25 15.65 0.34
CA TYR A 38 -4.82 14.68 -0.60
C TYR A 38 -5.81 15.39 -1.54
N GLN A 39 -5.31 15.96 -2.64
CA GLN A 39 -6.14 16.35 -3.77
C GLN A 39 -6.15 15.17 -4.75
N SER A 40 -7.32 14.57 -4.84
CA SER A 40 -7.74 13.57 -5.82
C SER A 40 -7.29 13.95 -7.23
N VAL A 41 -6.41 13.14 -7.83
CA VAL A 41 -6.15 13.19 -9.27
C VAL A 41 -7.32 12.50 -9.96
N ASN A 42 -8.22 13.31 -10.53
CA ASN A 42 -9.28 12.82 -11.41
C ASN A 42 -8.65 12.38 -12.75
N GLN A 43 -8.63 11.08 -13.04
CA GLN A 43 -8.64 10.60 -14.42
C GLN A 43 -10.09 10.29 -14.81
N PRO A 44 -10.60 10.84 -15.92
CA PRO A 44 -11.97 10.58 -16.35
C PRO A 44 -12.01 9.24 -17.11
N SER A 45 -12.50 8.19 -16.46
CA SER A 45 -13.15 7.09 -17.19
C SER A 45 -14.66 7.36 -17.18
N GLN A 46 -15.16 7.81 -18.33
CA GLN A 46 -16.59 7.84 -18.61
C GLN A 46 -17.13 6.41 -18.57
N ASN A 47 -17.97 6.11 -17.58
CA ASN A 47 -19.06 5.16 -17.73
C ASN A 47 -20.26 5.74 -16.98
N ASN A 48 -21.27 6.13 -17.76
CA ASN A 48 -22.53 6.67 -17.26
C ASN A 48 -23.36 5.54 -16.66
N GLU A 49 -23.34 5.41 -15.33
CA GLU A 49 -24.42 4.75 -14.61
C GLU A 49 -24.96 5.68 -13.52
N THR A 50 -26.22 6.05 -13.71
CA THR A 50 -27.03 6.90 -12.83
C THR A 50 -27.28 6.17 -11.51
N LYS A 51 -26.34 6.25 -10.56
CA LYS A 51 -26.57 5.83 -9.18
C LYS A 51 -27.00 7.03 -8.33
N ASN A 52 -28.14 6.87 -7.65
CA ASN A 52 -28.70 7.79 -6.68
C ASN A 52 -27.59 8.47 -5.86
N LYS A 53 -27.48 9.80 -5.97
CA LYS A 53 -26.51 10.62 -5.24
C LYS A 53 -26.83 10.57 -3.74
N HIS A 54 -26.35 9.54 -3.06
CA HIS A 54 -26.05 9.64 -1.65
C HIS A 54 -24.81 10.52 -1.55
N ASN A 55 -24.90 11.67 -0.88
CA ASN A 55 -23.76 12.60 -0.71
C ASN A 55 -22.69 11.94 0.17
N SER A 56 -21.83 11.12 -0.42
CA SER A 56 -20.65 10.59 0.28
C SER A 56 -19.66 11.73 0.50
N GLN A 57 -19.03 11.75 1.68
CA GLN A 57 -18.05 12.79 2.01
C GLN A 57 -16.76 12.65 1.18
N TYR A 58 -16.44 11.42 0.77
CA TYR A 58 -15.23 11.09 0.04
C TYR A 58 -15.57 10.22 -1.19
N PRO A 59 -14.75 10.25 -2.25
CA PRO A 59 -14.83 9.26 -3.30
C PRO A 59 -14.46 7.87 -2.76
N SER A 60 -15.01 6.82 -3.37
CA SER A 60 -14.61 5.44 -3.05
C SER A 60 -13.09 5.26 -3.22
N PRO A 61 -12.39 4.63 -2.27
CA PRO A 61 -10.94 4.47 -2.32
C PRO A 61 -10.47 3.81 -3.63
N GLN A 62 -9.53 4.46 -4.32
CA GLN A 62 -8.81 3.88 -5.45
C GLN A 62 -7.35 3.68 -5.03
N ILE A 63 -6.86 2.45 -5.07
CA ILE A 63 -5.53 2.07 -4.58
C ILE A 63 -4.81 1.27 -5.64
N ASP A 64 -3.73 1.85 -6.16
CA ASP A 64 -2.75 1.13 -6.96
C ASP A 64 -1.71 0.48 -6.05
N VAL A 65 -1.81 -0.83 -5.87
CA VAL A 65 -0.92 -1.60 -4.99
C VAL A 65 0.48 -1.81 -5.59
N LEU A 66 0.72 -1.42 -6.83
CA LEU A 66 2.03 -1.44 -7.48
C LEU A 66 2.70 -0.05 -7.47
N SER A 67 2.05 0.95 -6.86
CA SER A 67 2.60 2.29 -6.75
C SER A 67 3.58 2.46 -5.59
N GLN A 68 4.51 3.41 -5.75
CA GLN A 68 5.40 3.86 -4.68
C GLN A 68 4.61 4.38 -3.47
N VAL A 69 3.48 5.07 -3.71
CA VAL A 69 2.60 5.60 -2.66
C VAL A 69 2.07 4.46 -1.77
N PHE A 70 1.73 3.31 -2.37
CA PHE A 70 1.30 2.15 -1.61
C PHE A 70 2.46 1.53 -0.81
N SER A 71 3.65 1.42 -1.41
CA SER A 71 4.85 0.96 -0.70
C SER A 71 5.12 1.81 0.55
N GLU A 72 5.12 3.14 0.40
CA GLU A 72 5.48 4.07 1.47
C GLU A 72 4.42 4.20 2.57
N ASN A 73 3.13 4.11 2.20
CA ASN A 73 2.03 4.41 3.11
C ASN A 73 1.29 3.19 3.62
N PHE A 74 1.49 2.01 3.04
CA PHE A 74 0.86 0.77 3.47
C PHE A 74 1.88 -0.33 3.76
N MET A 75 2.83 -0.58 2.84
CA MET A 75 3.79 -1.67 3.03
C MET A 75 4.80 -1.37 4.15
N ASN A 76 5.23 -0.12 4.25
CA ASN A 76 6.29 0.31 5.17
C ASN A 76 5.77 1.05 6.41
N ARG A 77 4.46 1.00 6.69
CA ARG A 77 3.84 1.67 7.85
C ARG A 77 2.86 0.76 8.57
N ASP A 78 2.81 0.93 9.89
CA ASP A 78 1.78 0.29 10.71
C ASP A 78 0.44 1.00 10.48
N VAL A 79 -0.40 0.37 9.67
CA VAL A 79 -1.74 0.87 9.33
C VAL A 79 -2.83 -0.02 9.88
N ARG A 80 -2.53 -0.93 10.82
CA ARG A 80 -3.50 -1.90 11.37
C ARG A 80 -4.74 -1.22 11.98
N ASN A 81 -4.56 -0.02 12.53
CA ASN A 81 -5.62 0.69 13.24
C ASN A 81 -6.36 1.71 12.35
N GLN A 82 -5.73 2.21 11.29
CA GLN A 82 -6.33 3.20 10.40
C GLN A 82 -5.66 3.23 9.03
N TYR A 83 -6.47 3.27 7.98
CA TYR A 83 -6.03 3.50 6.60
C TYR A 83 -7.18 4.10 5.78
N MET A 84 -6.89 5.05 4.89
CA MET A 84 -7.90 5.70 4.03
C MET A 84 -9.17 6.09 4.80
N HIS A 85 -9.06 6.95 5.83
CA HIS A 85 -10.17 7.41 6.67
C HIS A 85 -11.00 6.32 7.41
N ILE A 86 -10.67 5.04 7.28
CA ILE A 86 -11.28 3.95 8.02
C ILE A 86 -10.41 3.64 9.23
N SER A 87 -11.03 3.61 10.41
CA SER A 87 -10.36 3.23 11.65
C SER A 87 -11.04 2.00 12.26
N LYS A 88 -10.26 1.14 12.90
CA LYS A 88 -10.81 0.03 13.70
C LYS A 88 -11.78 0.60 14.76
N GLY A 89 -12.94 -0.04 14.92
CA GLY A 89 -14.00 0.40 15.83
C GLY A 89 -14.97 1.44 15.24
N MET A 90 -14.70 1.99 14.05
CA MET A 90 -15.62 2.90 13.36
C MET A 90 -16.96 2.21 13.08
N SER A 91 -18.09 2.92 13.23
CA SER A 91 -19.41 2.35 12.92
C SER A 91 -19.62 2.20 11.42
N LYS A 92 -20.35 1.17 10.99
CA LYS A 92 -20.78 0.96 9.61
C LYS A 92 -21.46 2.22 9.03
N SER A 93 -22.36 2.82 9.80
CA SER A 93 -23.02 4.08 9.41
C SER A 93 -22.08 5.27 9.20
N LYS A 94 -20.93 5.31 9.88
CA LYS A 94 -19.91 6.34 9.64
C LYS A 94 -19.13 6.05 8.35
N VAL A 95 -18.83 4.78 8.08
CA VAL A 95 -18.24 4.37 6.80
C VAL A 95 -19.16 4.70 5.63
N GLU A 96 -20.46 4.43 5.74
CA GLU A 96 -21.42 4.71 4.67
C GLU A 96 -21.66 6.21 4.46
N ARG A 97 -21.44 7.04 5.48
CA ARG A 97 -21.37 8.51 5.29
C ARG A 97 -20.11 8.92 4.52
N TYR A 98 -19.00 8.21 4.68
CA TYR A 98 -17.76 8.51 3.97
C TYR A 98 -17.78 8.06 2.51
N TYR A 99 -18.22 6.83 2.25
CA TYR A 99 -18.09 6.21 0.92
C TYR A 99 -19.41 5.87 0.24
N GLY A 100 -20.55 6.15 0.87
CA GLY A 100 -21.84 5.65 0.41
C GLY A 100 -22.05 4.18 0.77
N ASN A 101 -23.09 3.58 0.20
CA ASN A 101 -23.43 2.18 0.44
C ASN A 101 -22.34 1.25 -0.12
N SER A 102 -22.16 0.09 0.51
CA SER A 102 -21.24 -0.94 0.00
C SER A 102 -21.62 -1.38 -1.41
N GLU A 103 -20.63 -1.57 -2.28
CA GLU A 103 -20.81 -2.01 -3.66
C GLU A 103 -21.27 -3.46 -3.75
N GLU A 104 -20.63 -4.33 -2.96
CA GLU A 104 -20.91 -5.77 -2.94
C GLU A 104 -20.41 -6.41 -1.65
N HIS A 105 -20.83 -7.67 -1.44
CA HIS A 105 -20.26 -8.52 -0.42
C HIS A 105 -19.17 -9.40 -1.02
N LEU A 106 -17.99 -9.41 -0.40
CA LEU A 106 -16.89 -10.28 -0.76
C LEU A 106 -16.65 -11.32 0.33
N LYS A 107 -16.11 -12.47 -0.06
CA LYS A 107 -15.58 -13.46 0.88
C LYS A 107 -14.05 -13.43 0.82
N ILE A 108 -13.41 -13.03 1.92
CA ILE A 108 -11.96 -13.05 2.06
C ILE A 108 -11.63 -14.06 3.14
N ASN A 109 -11.03 -15.19 2.75
CA ASN A 109 -10.91 -16.37 3.59
C ASN A 109 -12.31 -16.80 4.13
N ASN A 110 -12.51 -16.86 5.45
CA ASN A 110 -13.79 -17.20 6.06
C ASN A 110 -14.61 -15.97 6.50
N LEU A 111 -14.22 -14.76 6.09
CA LEU A 111 -14.90 -13.53 6.47
C LEU A 111 -15.77 -13.00 5.33
N LYS A 112 -17.03 -12.68 5.67
CA LYS A 112 -17.93 -11.93 4.80
C LYS A 112 -17.67 -10.44 5.00
N THR A 113 -17.14 -9.79 3.97
CA THR A 113 -16.77 -8.37 3.98
C THR A 113 -17.70 -7.55 3.09
N GLN A 114 -17.68 -6.23 3.25
CA GLN A 114 -18.39 -5.26 2.40
C GLN A 114 -17.36 -4.40 1.67
N LYS A 115 -17.50 -4.26 0.36
CA LYS A 115 -16.57 -3.53 -0.52
C LYS A 115 -16.96 -2.07 -0.70
N TYR A 116 -15.95 -1.21 -0.68
CA TYR A 116 -16.00 0.22 -0.98
C TYR A 116 -14.75 0.54 -1.82
N GLY A 117 -14.87 0.60 -3.14
CA GLY A 117 -13.74 0.70 -4.07
C GLY A 117 -12.71 -0.42 -3.87
N ASN A 118 -11.44 -0.04 -3.71
CA ASN A 118 -10.34 -0.95 -3.40
C ASN A 118 -10.18 -1.27 -1.91
N ILE A 119 -11.19 -1.03 -1.07
CA ILE A 119 -11.21 -1.47 0.33
C ILE A 119 -12.37 -2.43 0.58
N ALA A 120 -12.10 -3.53 1.29
CA ALA A 120 -13.14 -4.37 1.88
C ALA A 120 -13.07 -4.32 3.40
N ILE A 121 -14.23 -4.33 4.05
CA ILE A 121 -14.35 -4.18 5.50
C ILE A 121 -15.10 -5.38 6.08
N TYR A 122 -14.50 -5.99 7.11
CA TYR A 122 -15.20 -6.92 7.98
C TYR A 122 -15.77 -6.16 9.18
N TYR A 123 -17.09 -6.22 9.33
CA TYR A 123 -17.80 -5.66 10.47
C TYR A 123 -18.17 -6.74 11.48
N GLN A 124 -18.08 -6.40 12.77
CA GLN A 124 -18.66 -7.17 13.87
C GLN A 124 -19.40 -6.20 14.77
N ASN A 125 -20.67 -6.50 15.09
CA ASN A 125 -21.56 -5.62 15.85
C ASN A 125 -21.58 -4.19 15.27
N ASP A 126 -21.74 -4.08 13.95
CA ASP A 126 -21.71 -2.83 13.18
C ASP A 126 -20.46 -1.96 13.35
N LYS A 127 -19.35 -2.54 13.82
CA LYS A 127 -18.07 -1.85 13.96
C LYS A 127 -17.00 -2.50 13.09
N VAL A 128 -16.16 -1.67 12.48
CA VAL A 128 -14.99 -2.10 11.71
C VAL A 128 -14.08 -2.92 12.61
N GLN A 129 -13.86 -4.19 12.26
CA GLN A 129 -12.88 -5.04 12.95
C GLN A 129 -11.60 -5.20 12.16
N ARG A 130 -11.74 -5.37 10.84
CA ARG A 130 -10.64 -5.54 9.89
C ARG A 130 -10.97 -4.83 8.60
N PHE A 131 -9.95 -4.34 7.92
CA PHE A 131 -10.07 -3.82 6.57
C PHE A 131 -8.93 -4.37 5.72
N PHE A 132 -9.23 -4.51 4.44
CA PHE A 132 -8.38 -5.15 3.44
C PHE A 132 -8.29 -4.23 2.23
N VAL A 133 -7.13 -4.15 1.61
CA VAL A 133 -6.95 -3.56 0.29
C VAL A 133 -7.21 -4.64 -0.75
N ILE A 134 -8.10 -4.34 -1.69
CA ILE A 134 -8.54 -5.24 -2.77
C ILE A 134 -8.04 -4.69 -4.10
N PRO A 135 -6.90 -5.19 -4.61
CA PRO A 135 -6.37 -4.71 -5.88
C PRO A 135 -7.20 -5.21 -7.06
N ASN A 136 -7.17 -4.44 -8.15
CA ASN A 136 -7.76 -4.84 -9.42
C ASN A 136 -6.74 -5.60 -10.26
N ASN A 137 -6.96 -6.91 -10.45
CA ASN A 137 -6.18 -7.75 -11.37
C ASN A 137 -4.65 -7.69 -11.18
N VAL A 138 -4.18 -7.79 -9.94
CA VAL A 138 -2.74 -7.86 -9.61
C VAL A 138 -2.36 -9.29 -9.22
N TYR A 139 -1.22 -9.76 -9.72
CA TYR A 139 -0.68 -11.08 -9.42
C TYR A 139 0.55 -10.98 -8.52
N ILE A 140 0.82 -12.03 -7.75
CA ILE A 140 1.96 -12.09 -6.83
C ILE A 140 3.27 -11.74 -7.54
N GLN A 141 3.48 -12.24 -8.76
CA GLN A 141 4.73 -11.97 -9.50
C GLN A 141 4.99 -10.48 -9.69
N ALA A 142 4.00 -9.71 -10.15
CA ALA A 142 4.13 -8.26 -10.33
C ALA A 142 4.27 -7.54 -8.98
N PHE A 143 3.54 -8.00 -7.97
CA PHE A 143 3.63 -7.46 -6.62
C PHE A 143 5.03 -7.64 -6.02
N THR A 144 5.62 -8.83 -6.15
CA THR A 144 6.98 -9.15 -5.72
C THR A 144 8.03 -8.39 -6.51
N GLN A 145 7.82 -8.12 -7.81
CA GLN A 145 8.73 -7.29 -8.60
C GLN A 145 8.82 -5.85 -8.07
N VAL A 146 7.70 -5.27 -7.64
CA VAL A 146 7.66 -3.89 -7.13
C VAL A 146 8.16 -3.83 -5.69
N HIS A 147 7.67 -4.71 -4.83
CA HIS A 147 7.95 -4.61 -3.41
C HIS A 147 9.23 -5.33 -3.00
N GLY A 148 9.71 -6.29 -3.80
CA GLY A 148 10.86 -7.17 -3.50
C GLY A 148 10.44 -8.58 -3.07
N ASN A 149 11.41 -9.44 -2.78
CA ASN A 149 11.15 -10.77 -2.21
C ASN A 149 11.31 -10.72 -0.68
N ARG A 150 10.23 -10.35 0.02
CA ARG A 150 10.18 -10.21 1.49
C ARG A 150 9.22 -11.21 2.13
N ASP A 151 8.87 -12.25 1.38
CA ASP A 151 7.96 -13.28 1.79
C ASP A 151 8.65 -14.26 2.74
N LYS A 152 8.04 -14.49 3.90
CA LYS A 152 8.59 -15.39 4.91
C LYS A 152 7.75 -16.63 5.18
N ASN A 153 6.57 -16.74 4.56
CA ASN A 153 5.69 -17.90 4.65
C ASN A 153 4.77 -17.95 3.44
N TYR A 154 4.72 -19.07 2.72
CA TYR A 154 3.78 -19.33 1.64
C TYR A 154 2.92 -20.54 2.00
N ASN A 155 1.69 -20.31 2.48
CA ASN A 155 0.82 -21.38 2.93
C ASN A 155 -0.65 -21.08 2.59
N ASN A 156 -1.36 -22.06 2.04
CA ASN A 156 -2.82 -22.10 1.91
C ASN A 156 -3.45 -20.80 1.37
N GLY A 157 -2.94 -20.29 0.24
CA GLY A 157 -3.49 -19.08 -0.39
C GLY A 157 -3.16 -17.78 0.35
N THR A 158 -2.13 -17.79 1.21
CA THR A 158 -1.65 -16.59 1.91
C THR A 158 -0.13 -16.51 1.95
N MET A 159 0.37 -15.28 1.94
CA MET A 159 1.79 -14.94 2.04
C MET A 159 1.98 -13.86 3.10
N ILE A 160 2.97 -14.03 3.97
CA ILE A 160 3.41 -12.99 4.89
C ILE A 160 4.59 -12.26 4.28
N TYR A 161 4.39 -10.98 4.02
CA TYR A 161 5.31 -10.07 3.41
C TYR A 161 5.86 -9.13 4.48
N ASP A 162 7.05 -9.44 4.98
CA ASP A 162 7.68 -8.75 6.11
C ASP A 162 9.17 -9.13 6.20
N ASP A 163 10.08 -8.19 5.92
CA ASP A 163 11.52 -8.40 6.06
C ASP A 163 12.09 -7.85 7.39
N ASN A 164 11.31 -7.11 8.18
CA ASN A 164 11.80 -6.38 9.35
C ASN A 164 11.27 -6.98 10.67
N PRO A 165 12.04 -7.83 11.35
CA PRO A 165 11.62 -8.43 12.63
C PRO A 165 11.52 -7.42 13.80
N PHE A 166 11.82 -6.13 13.59
CA PHE A 166 11.73 -5.10 14.63
C PHE A 166 10.50 -4.19 14.50
N ASN A 167 9.72 -4.30 13.41
CA ASN A 167 8.44 -3.59 13.32
C ASN A 167 7.37 -4.31 14.17
N GLN A 168 6.22 -3.67 14.41
CA GLN A 168 5.13 -4.28 15.20
C GLN A 168 4.03 -4.90 14.32
N PHE A 169 4.24 -4.97 13.01
CA PHE A 169 3.24 -5.36 12.04
C PHE A 169 3.86 -6.14 10.88
N SER A 170 3.08 -7.00 10.24
CA SER A 170 3.43 -7.64 8.97
C SER A 170 2.37 -7.33 7.93
N VAL A 171 2.70 -7.44 6.65
CA VAL A 171 1.70 -7.39 5.57
C VAL A 171 1.31 -8.80 5.20
N LYS A 172 0.02 -9.11 5.23
CA LYS A 172 -0.52 -10.40 4.79
C LYS A 172 -1.24 -10.25 3.46
N VAL A 173 -0.80 -11.02 2.48
CA VAL A 173 -1.37 -11.08 1.13
C VAL A 173 -2.18 -12.36 1.00
N TYR A 174 -3.41 -12.25 0.51
CA TYR A 174 -4.29 -13.37 0.18
C TYR A 174 -4.36 -13.50 -1.33
N PHE A 175 -4.24 -14.71 -1.85
CA PHE A 175 -4.23 -14.98 -3.29
C PHE A 175 -4.96 -16.28 -3.63
N ASP A 176 -5.43 -16.39 -4.86
CA ASP A 176 -6.01 -17.63 -5.37
C ASP A 176 -4.95 -18.60 -5.93
N PRO A 177 -5.30 -19.85 -6.27
CA PRO A 177 -4.35 -20.81 -6.82
C PRO A 177 -3.62 -20.37 -8.11
N ASN A 178 -4.16 -19.38 -8.83
CA ASN A 178 -3.53 -18.81 -10.03
C ASN A 178 -2.55 -17.66 -9.68
N GLY A 179 -2.41 -17.34 -8.39
CA GLY A 179 -1.55 -16.27 -7.91
C GLY A 179 -2.16 -14.88 -8.04
N GLN A 180 -3.46 -14.75 -8.33
CA GLN A 180 -4.13 -13.44 -8.33
C GLN A 180 -4.38 -13.00 -6.89
N ILE A 181 -3.91 -11.80 -6.54
CA ILE A 181 -4.10 -11.21 -5.22
C ILE A 181 -5.58 -10.84 -5.05
N LYS A 182 -6.19 -11.36 -3.98
CA LYS A 182 -7.57 -11.10 -3.60
C LYS A 182 -7.69 -10.07 -2.50
N ALA A 183 -6.70 -9.99 -1.61
CA ALA A 183 -6.72 -9.04 -0.51
C ALA A 183 -5.31 -8.83 0.05
N ILE A 184 -5.08 -7.66 0.63
CA ILE A 184 -3.86 -7.31 1.35
C ILE A 184 -4.28 -6.65 2.66
N GLU A 185 -3.71 -7.06 3.78
CA GLU A 185 -3.98 -6.42 5.08
C GLU A 185 -2.71 -6.25 5.89
N ASN A 186 -2.73 -5.32 6.83
CA ASN A 186 -1.71 -5.17 7.85
C ASN A 186 -2.15 -6.00 9.08
N VAL A 187 -1.31 -6.90 9.56
CA VAL A 187 -1.57 -7.77 10.73
C VAL A 187 -0.54 -7.53 11.82
N ASN A 188 -0.83 -7.99 13.05
CA ASN A 188 0.21 -8.07 14.08
C ASN A 188 1.44 -8.80 13.55
N GLN A 189 2.61 -8.37 13.97
CA GLN A 189 3.85 -8.99 13.57
C GLN A 189 3.78 -10.51 13.75
N VAL A 190 4.06 -11.23 12.67
CA VAL A 190 4.13 -12.69 12.71
C VAL A 190 5.56 -13.07 13.09
N SER A 191 5.78 -13.35 14.38
CA SER A 191 7.04 -13.88 14.86
C SER A 191 7.31 -15.25 14.23
N LEU A 192 8.45 -15.41 13.59
CA LEU A 192 8.91 -16.71 13.10
C LEU A 192 9.68 -17.38 14.24
N SER A 193 9.25 -18.59 14.60
CA SER A 193 10.12 -19.55 15.26
C SER A 193 11.20 -19.95 14.24
N TYR A 194 12.42 -19.46 14.46
CA TYR A 194 13.63 -19.95 13.78
C TYR A 194 14.01 -21.33 14.28
#